data_AF-A0A8C6U2W3-F1
#
_entry.id   AF-A0A8C6U2W3-F1
#
_cell.length_a   1.000
_cell.length_b   1.000
_cell.length_c   1.000
_cell.angle_alpha   90.00
_cell.angle_beta   90.00
_cell.angle_gamma   90.00
#
_symmetry.space_group_name_H-M   'P 1'
#
loop_
_entity.id
_entity.type
_entity.pdbx_description
1 polymer ?
#
loop_
_entity_poly.entity_id
_entity_poly.type
_entity_poly.pdbx_seq_one_letter_code
_entity_poly.pdbx_strand_id
1 'polypeptide(L)'
;MDMLFRVKDAFLYVSAVQPALFQSHSGPWILVEDLSTVYSDIEMERGALKHAHKKRKLTDGREKTMSSDDEEGLGKGRGRHILVNKTEMPAWSETLESFRTARESWDLLHSHEGLETEFKKICAAWKTESWMWFRIFLSDMIIYQGQYRKALSSLHQMAAVQQPQLGQQSPSGQASQEHHRALIQQASCHYALGEYRMACDKLLDVVCGLVPPKYELTKSLDDQSRHKAKTRKGTDLRLLPCTSKAILPFCLQLMLACFKLRAFADSHDDLSLGHVIVLLQYDWPHGETLFLKAVDKICQQGSFQYENFFNYVTNIDMLEEFAYLRTPEGGRIQLELLPNQGMLIKHHTVTRGITKGVKEDFRLAMERQVSRCGENLLNVLHRFCINEKSS
;
A
#
# COMPACT_ATOMS: atom_id res chain seq x y z
N MET A 1 -1.63 -16.41 38.07
CA MET A 1 -2.31 -15.09 37.98
C MET A 1 -1.86 -14.33 36.74
N ASP A 2 -0.55 -14.27 36.47
CA ASP A 2 0.01 -13.48 35.37
C ASP A 2 -0.59 -13.82 34.00
N MET A 3 -0.73 -15.09 33.64
CA MET A 3 -1.27 -15.48 32.32
C MET A 3 -2.71 -15.01 32.04
N LEU A 4 -3.55 -14.91 33.08
CA LEU A 4 -4.92 -14.43 32.95
C LEU A 4 -4.95 -12.91 32.66
N PHE A 5 -4.00 -12.16 33.23
CA PHE A 5 -3.80 -10.74 32.95
C PHE A 5 -3.33 -10.52 31.51
N ARG A 6 -2.49 -11.42 30.99
CA ARG A 6 -1.93 -11.34 29.61
C ARG A 6 -2.97 -11.58 28.53
N VAL A 7 -3.84 -12.57 28.73
CA VAL A 7 -4.99 -12.84 27.85
C VAL A 7 -5.99 -11.68 27.90
N LYS A 8 -6.12 -11.01 29.06
CA LYS A 8 -6.96 -9.83 29.22
C LYS A 8 -6.46 -8.66 28.36
N ASP A 9 -5.17 -8.32 28.35
CA ASP A 9 -4.67 -7.20 27.53
C ASP A 9 -4.78 -7.47 26.02
N ALA A 10 -4.50 -8.71 25.60
CA ALA A 10 -4.72 -9.12 24.22
C ALA A 10 -6.22 -9.01 23.84
N PHE A 11 -7.11 -9.42 24.74
CA PHE A 11 -8.55 -9.28 24.57
C PHE A 11 -8.97 -7.81 24.49
N LEU A 12 -8.49 -6.94 25.39
CA LEU A 12 -8.81 -5.51 25.39
C LEU A 12 -8.36 -4.82 24.10
N TYR A 13 -7.16 -5.13 23.62
CA TYR A 13 -6.68 -4.66 22.33
C TYR A 13 -7.64 -5.08 21.19
N VAL A 14 -7.98 -6.37 21.11
CA VAL A 14 -8.86 -6.88 20.03
C VAL A 14 -10.29 -6.37 20.17
N SER A 15 -10.79 -6.12 21.38
CA SER A 15 -12.08 -5.48 21.58
C SER A 15 -12.12 -4.05 21.03
N ALA A 16 -10.99 -3.36 21.03
CA ALA A 16 -10.88 -2.03 20.43
C ALA A 16 -10.69 -2.07 18.90
N VAL A 17 -9.87 -3.00 18.38
CA VAL A 17 -9.57 -3.08 16.93
C VAL A 17 -10.56 -3.92 16.12
N GLN A 18 -11.23 -4.90 16.73
CA GLN A 18 -12.26 -5.72 16.12
C GLN A 18 -13.53 -5.76 17.00
N PRO A 19 -14.18 -4.60 17.22
CA PRO A 19 -15.31 -4.48 18.14
C PRO A 19 -16.53 -5.31 17.71
N ALA A 20 -16.68 -5.61 16.42
CA ALA A 20 -17.76 -6.44 15.88
C ALA A 20 -17.79 -7.88 16.45
N LEU A 21 -16.65 -8.43 16.86
CA LEU A 21 -16.60 -9.74 17.52
C LEU A 21 -17.26 -9.76 18.91
N PHE A 22 -17.50 -8.58 19.49
CA PHE A 22 -17.99 -8.41 20.86
C PHE A 22 -19.29 -7.60 20.92
N GLN A 23 -20.14 -7.76 19.90
CA GLN A 23 -21.50 -7.18 19.82
C GLN A 23 -21.54 -5.65 19.65
N SER A 24 -20.44 -5.01 19.20
CA SER A 24 -20.44 -3.60 18.83
C SER A 24 -20.68 -3.40 17.32
N HIS A 25 -21.34 -2.30 16.97
CA HIS A 25 -21.63 -1.94 15.57
C HIS A 25 -20.53 -1.10 14.90
N SER A 26 -19.43 -0.84 15.61
CA SER A 26 -18.29 -0.11 15.04
C SER A 26 -17.49 -0.97 14.07
N GLY A 27 -16.96 -0.34 13.03
CA GLY A 27 -16.14 -1.01 12.02
C GLY A 27 -14.76 -1.39 12.56
N PRO A 28 -14.05 -2.33 11.92
CA PRO A 28 -12.76 -2.79 12.40
C PRO A 28 -11.63 -1.81 12.12
N TRP A 29 -10.51 -1.98 12.80
CA TRP A 29 -9.25 -1.27 12.60
C TRP A 29 -8.20 -2.22 12.02
N ILE A 30 -7.38 -1.70 11.13
CA ILE A 30 -6.42 -2.45 10.34
C ILE A 30 -5.02 -1.99 10.72
N LEU A 31 -4.17 -2.92 11.17
CA LEU A 31 -2.75 -2.65 11.40
C LEU A 31 -2.00 -2.82 10.07
N VAL A 32 -1.40 -1.74 9.58
CA VAL A 32 -0.75 -1.65 8.25
C VAL A 32 0.55 -0.87 8.30
N GLU A 33 1.36 -0.96 7.24
CA GLU A 33 2.58 -0.15 7.07
C GLU A 33 2.27 1.36 7.06
N ASP A 34 3.15 2.15 7.68
CA ASP A 34 3.05 3.61 7.59
C ASP A 34 3.60 4.13 6.26
N LEU A 35 2.74 4.77 5.47
CA LEU A 35 3.07 5.31 4.15
C LEU A 35 3.38 6.81 4.17
N SER A 36 3.67 7.40 5.34
CA SER A 36 3.94 8.85 5.47
C SER A 36 5.10 9.34 4.60
N THR A 37 6.03 8.46 4.25
CA THR A 37 7.19 8.77 3.39
C THR A 37 6.97 8.37 1.93
N VAL A 38 5.75 8.03 1.49
CA VAL A 38 5.51 7.57 0.11
C VAL A 38 5.91 8.61 -0.93
N TYR A 39 5.78 9.90 -0.61
CA TYR A 39 6.17 11.02 -1.49
C TYR A 39 7.64 11.45 -1.32
N SER A 40 8.38 10.90 -0.36
CA SER A 40 9.79 11.25 -0.16
C SER A 40 10.66 10.73 -1.31
N ASP A 41 11.89 11.20 -1.38
CA ASP A 41 12.83 10.75 -2.40
C ASP A 41 13.08 9.24 -2.38
N ILE A 42 13.26 8.67 -3.57
CA ILE A 42 13.75 7.29 -3.73
C ILE A 42 15.23 7.33 -3.42
N GLU A 43 15.59 7.09 -2.17
CA GLU A 43 16.93 6.58 -1.89
C GLU A 43 16.99 5.15 -2.44
N MET A 44 17.47 4.99 -3.67
CA MET A 44 17.90 3.67 -4.13
C MET A 44 19.06 3.25 -3.23
N GLU A 45 18.79 2.47 -2.19
CA GLU A 45 19.84 1.81 -1.43
C GLU A 45 20.63 0.93 -2.41
N ARG A 46 21.79 1.44 -2.87
CA ARG A 46 22.83 0.66 -3.54
C ARG A 46 23.46 -0.42 -2.61
N GLY A 47 22.79 -0.78 -1.51
CA GLY A 47 23.27 -1.63 -0.43
C GLY A 47 22.65 -3.03 -0.39
N ALA A 48 21.38 -3.22 -0.78
CA ALA A 48 20.71 -4.51 -0.65
C ALA A 48 21.13 -5.58 -1.70
N LEU A 49 21.76 -5.16 -2.81
CA LEU A 49 22.26 -6.06 -3.86
C LEU A 49 23.76 -6.42 -3.73
N LYS A 50 24.49 -5.85 -2.76
CA LYS A 50 25.96 -5.99 -2.68
C LYS A 50 26.48 -7.12 -1.79
N HIS A 51 25.61 -7.81 -1.05
CA HIS A 51 26.02 -8.99 -0.28
C HIS A 51 26.01 -10.31 -1.08
N ALA A 52 25.58 -10.29 -2.35
CA ALA A 52 25.49 -11.50 -3.18
C ALA A 52 26.74 -11.81 -4.04
N HIS A 53 27.73 -10.92 -4.14
CA HIS A 53 28.80 -11.05 -5.14
C HIS A 53 30.25 -11.15 -4.62
N LYS A 54 30.48 -11.31 -3.32
CA LYS A 54 31.84 -11.50 -2.79
C LYS A 54 32.08 -12.86 -2.12
N LYS A 55 31.80 -13.96 -2.82
CA LYS A 55 32.53 -15.24 -2.62
C LYS A 55 32.57 -16.03 -3.92
N ARG A 56 33.67 -15.87 -4.68
CA ARG A 56 34.06 -16.83 -5.74
C ARG A 56 35.57 -17.02 -5.70
N LYS A 57 35.99 -18.30 -5.78
CA LYS A 57 37.32 -18.93 -5.56
C LYS A 57 37.62 -19.26 -4.08
N LEU A 58 37.90 -20.49 -3.64
CA LEU A 58 38.37 -21.73 -4.29
C LEU A 58 37.83 -23.00 -3.55
N THR A 59 37.52 -24.03 -4.34
CA THR A 59 37.67 -25.50 -4.13
C THR A 59 37.43 -26.15 -2.75
N ASP A 60 36.40 -26.99 -2.60
CA ASP A 60 36.41 -28.46 -2.69
C ASP A 60 35.16 -29.06 -2.00
N GLY A 61 34.76 -30.27 -2.40
CA GLY A 61 33.39 -30.81 -2.34
C GLY A 61 32.76 -31.04 -0.95
N ARG A 62 31.44 -30.81 -0.89
CA ARG A 62 30.38 -31.75 -0.43
C ARG A 62 29.04 -31.01 -0.41
N GLU A 63 28.11 -31.44 -1.25
CA GLU A 63 26.74 -30.89 -1.32
C GLU A 63 26.03 -30.99 0.03
N LYS A 64 25.59 -29.85 0.55
CA LYS A 64 24.49 -29.73 1.51
C LYS A 64 23.62 -28.55 1.05
N THR A 65 22.34 -28.82 0.81
CA THR A 65 21.29 -27.82 0.60
C THR A 65 21.15 -26.99 1.88
N MET A 66 21.73 -25.79 1.90
CA MET A 66 21.54 -24.83 3.00
C MET A 66 20.26 -24.03 2.78
N SER A 67 19.24 -24.39 3.55
CA SER A 67 18.08 -23.55 3.84
C SER A 67 18.56 -22.31 4.59
N SER A 68 18.40 -21.13 3.99
CA SER A 68 18.75 -19.84 4.57
C SER A 68 17.59 -19.31 5.41
N ASP A 69 17.22 -20.03 6.48
CA ASP A 69 16.13 -19.62 7.39
C ASP A 69 16.52 -19.61 8.88
N ASP A 70 17.79 -19.88 9.21
CA ASP A 70 18.26 -19.93 10.61
C ASP A 70 19.07 -18.69 11.00
N GLU A 71 18.54 -17.49 10.74
CA GLU A 71 18.85 -16.34 11.59
C GLU A 71 17.76 -16.28 12.67
N GLU A 72 17.95 -17.08 13.74
CA GLU A 72 17.35 -16.82 15.05
C GLU A 72 17.89 -15.48 15.58
N GLY A 73 17.35 -14.41 15.01
CA GLY A 73 17.45 -13.08 15.57
C GLY A 73 16.53 -12.98 16.78
N LEU A 74 17.00 -13.48 17.93
CA LEU A 74 16.69 -12.91 19.26
C LEU A 74 17.27 -11.48 19.35
N GLY A 75 17.06 -10.69 18.30
CA GLY A 75 17.43 -9.30 18.21
C GLY A 75 16.51 -8.54 19.13
N LYS A 76 17.08 -7.91 20.14
CA LYS A 76 16.48 -6.84 20.94
C LYS A 76 15.96 -5.74 20.00
N GLY A 77 14.79 -5.95 19.41
CA GLY A 77 14.16 -5.03 18.48
C GLY A 77 13.66 -3.83 19.25
N ARG A 78 14.36 -2.68 19.14
CA ARG A 78 13.75 -1.39 19.49
C ARG A 78 12.47 -1.28 18.65
N GLY A 79 11.33 -1.36 19.33
CA GLY A 79 10.04 -1.69 18.73
C GLY A 79 9.54 -0.67 17.71
N ARG A 80 8.91 -1.16 16.65
CA ARG A 80 8.13 -0.37 15.69
C ARG A 80 7.12 0.48 16.45
N HIS A 81 6.87 1.71 16.03
CA HIS A 81 5.78 2.50 16.61
C HIS A 81 4.48 2.20 15.88
N ILE A 82 3.37 2.14 16.61
CA ILE A 82 2.03 2.07 16.04
C ILE A 82 1.42 3.47 16.15
N LEU A 83 1.21 4.10 15.00
CA LEU A 83 0.59 5.41 14.86
C LEU A 83 -0.92 5.27 14.78
N VAL A 84 -1.65 6.19 15.42
CA VAL A 84 -3.11 6.22 15.43
C VAL A 84 -3.57 7.65 15.29
N ASN A 85 -4.61 7.87 14.47
CA ASN A 85 -5.28 9.15 14.45
C ASN A 85 -6.11 9.34 15.73
N LYS A 86 -5.62 10.18 16.64
CA LYS A 86 -6.21 10.38 17.97
C LYS A 86 -7.64 10.95 17.94
N THR A 87 -8.02 11.63 16.86
CA THR A 87 -9.38 12.16 16.71
C THR A 87 -10.39 11.10 16.26
N GLU A 88 -9.91 10.05 15.57
CA GLU A 88 -10.77 8.96 15.07
C GLU A 88 -10.87 7.79 16.05
N MET A 89 -9.90 7.63 16.96
CA MET A 89 -9.90 6.58 17.99
C MET A 89 -9.87 7.19 19.40
N PRO A 90 -11.02 7.35 20.08
CA PRO A 90 -11.08 7.98 21.41
C PRO A 90 -10.22 7.30 22.48
N ALA A 91 -10.17 5.95 22.51
CA ALA A 91 -9.40 5.16 23.47
C ALA A 91 -8.04 4.67 22.89
N TRP A 92 -7.40 5.50 22.06
CA TRP A 92 -6.15 5.12 21.38
C TRP A 92 -5.03 4.79 22.37
N SER A 93 -4.92 5.54 23.47
CA SER A 93 -3.87 5.36 24.49
C SER A 93 -3.95 3.99 25.14
N GLU A 94 -5.13 3.63 25.63
CA GLU A 94 -5.43 2.38 26.30
C GLU A 94 -5.29 1.19 25.34
N THR A 95 -5.68 1.38 24.08
CA THR A 95 -5.53 0.35 23.04
C THR A 95 -4.06 0.04 22.77
N LEU A 96 -3.23 1.08 22.60
CA LEU A 96 -1.78 0.90 22.37
C LEU A 96 -1.05 0.35 23.59
N GLU A 97 -1.48 0.75 24.80
CA GLU A 97 -0.97 0.20 26.05
C GLU A 97 -1.32 -1.29 26.18
N SER A 98 -2.58 -1.66 25.92
CA SER A 98 -3.03 -3.06 25.93
C SER A 98 -2.23 -3.90 24.95
N PHE A 99 -2.00 -3.41 23.72
CA PHE A 99 -1.16 -4.09 22.74
C PHE A 99 0.28 -4.27 23.25
N ARG A 100 0.89 -3.21 23.79
CA ARG A 100 2.27 -3.24 24.28
C ARG A 100 2.41 -4.26 25.42
N THR A 101 1.52 -4.22 26.40
CA THR A 101 1.52 -5.14 27.54
C THR A 101 1.33 -6.58 27.09
N ALA A 102 0.38 -6.84 26.16
CA ALA A 102 0.15 -8.17 25.60
C ALA A 102 1.37 -8.70 24.83
N ARG A 103 2.06 -7.84 24.07
CA ARG A 103 3.30 -8.19 23.36
C ARG A 103 4.44 -8.50 24.31
N GLU A 104 4.73 -7.64 25.28
CA GLU A 104 5.80 -7.86 26.26
C GLU A 104 5.56 -9.15 27.07
N SER A 105 4.30 -9.41 27.34
CA SER A 105 3.82 -10.64 27.95
C SER A 105 4.03 -11.87 27.09
N TRP A 106 3.83 -11.76 25.78
CA TRP A 106 4.11 -12.81 24.80
C TRP A 106 5.60 -13.12 24.72
N ASP A 107 6.43 -12.08 24.61
CA ASP A 107 7.89 -12.21 24.55
C ASP A 107 8.42 -12.91 25.82
N LEU A 108 7.87 -12.58 27.00
CA LEU A 108 8.22 -13.26 28.26
C LEU A 108 7.78 -14.73 28.31
N LEU A 109 6.65 -15.10 27.71
CA LEU A 109 6.22 -16.51 27.65
C LEU A 109 7.13 -17.35 26.78
N HIS A 110 7.69 -16.74 25.74
CA HIS A 110 8.57 -17.41 24.77
C HIS A 110 10.05 -17.23 25.09
N SER A 111 10.41 -16.57 26.21
CA SER A 111 11.81 -16.40 26.63
C SER A 111 12.40 -17.65 27.29
N HIS A 112 11.56 -18.57 27.76
CA HIS A 112 11.95 -19.81 28.41
C HIS A 112 11.10 -20.99 27.93
N GLU A 113 11.76 -22.09 27.53
CA GLU A 113 11.12 -23.29 27.00
C GLU A 113 10.06 -23.89 27.96
N GLY A 114 10.31 -23.83 29.28
CA GLY A 114 9.35 -24.28 30.29
C GLY A 114 8.05 -23.46 30.30
N LEU A 115 8.17 -22.12 30.20
CA LEU A 115 7.00 -21.23 30.12
C LEU A 115 6.24 -21.43 28.81
N GLU A 116 6.95 -21.56 27.70
CA GLU A 116 6.35 -21.81 26.40
C GLU A 116 5.58 -23.14 26.36
N THR A 117 6.15 -24.18 26.96
CA THR A 117 5.52 -25.51 27.05
C THR A 117 4.23 -25.48 27.88
N GLU A 118 4.27 -24.86 29.07
CA GLU A 118 3.08 -24.71 29.90
C GLU A 118 2.02 -23.82 29.23
N PHE A 119 2.46 -22.75 28.55
CA PHE A 119 1.57 -21.90 27.76
C PHE A 119 0.85 -22.68 26.65
N LYS A 120 1.58 -23.50 25.88
CA LYS A 120 1.00 -24.36 24.84
C LYS A 120 0.00 -25.36 25.42
N LYS A 121 0.28 -25.98 26.57
CA LYS A 121 -0.66 -26.88 27.26
C LYS A 121 -1.95 -26.17 27.64
N ILE A 122 -1.86 -24.95 28.18
CA ILE A 122 -3.04 -24.17 28.56
C ILE A 122 -3.84 -23.76 27.33
N CYS A 123 -3.17 -23.28 26.27
CA CYS A 123 -3.82 -22.95 25.01
C CYS A 123 -4.59 -24.15 24.41
N ALA A 124 -3.98 -25.33 24.44
CA ALA A 124 -4.64 -26.57 24.02
C ALA A 124 -5.83 -26.93 24.92
N ALA A 125 -5.67 -26.87 26.25
CA ALA A 125 -6.74 -27.15 27.20
C ALA A 125 -7.94 -26.22 27.04
N TRP A 126 -7.70 -24.95 26.72
CA TRP A 126 -8.73 -23.93 26.48
C TRP A 126 -9.23 -23.89 25.04
N LYS A 127 -8.65 -24.70 24.15
CA LYS A 127 -8.96 -24.74 22.71
C LYS A 127 -8.89 -23.34 22.07
N THR A 128 -7.88 -22.57 22.44
CA THR A 128 -7.70 -21.17 21.99
C THR A 128 -7.51 -21.07 20.48
N GLU A 129 -7.15 -22.16 19.81
CA GLU A 129 -7.16 -22.28 18.36
C GLU A 129 -8.51 -21.93 17.75
N SER A 130 -9.63 -22.12 18.46
CA SER A 130 -10.97 -21.75 17.97
C SER A 130 -11.30 -20.26 18.15
N TRP A 131 -10.51 -19.51 18.90
CA TRP A 131 -10.81 -18.13 19.28
C TRP A 131 -10.38 -17.16 18.18
N MET A 132 -11.34 -16.66 17.40
CA MET A 132 -11.07 -15.72 16.30
C MET A 132 -10.34 -14.46 16.79
N TRP A 133 -10.78 -13.89 17.91
CA TRP A 133 -10.14 -12.69 18.47
C TRP A 133 -8.66 -12.94 18.80
N PHE A 134 -8.32 -14.12 19.31
CA PHE A 134 -6.95 -14.45 19.67
C PHE A 134 -6.10 -14.64 18.41
N ARG A 135 -6.64 -15.25 17.35
CA ARG A 135 -5.98 -15.33 16.04
C ARG A 135 -5.68 -13.93 15.47
N ILE A 136 -6.62 -12.99 15.56
CA ILE A 136 -6.42 -11.60 15.11
C ILE A 136 -5.27 -10.93 15.86
N PHE A 137 -5.25 -11.05 17.20
CA PHE A 137 -4.14 -10.53 18.00
C PHE A 137 -2.80 -11.09 17.55
N LEU A 138 -2.71 -12.41 17.36
CA LEU A 138 -1.48 -13.08 16.93
C LEU A 138 -1.05 -12.61 15.54
N SER A 139 -1.97 -12.45 14.58
CA SER A 139 -1.64 -11.93 13.25
C SER A 139 -1.08 -10.51 13.33
N ASP A 140 -1.73 -9.61 14.08
CA ASP A 140 -1.27 -8.23 14.26
C ASP A 140 0.10 -8.18 14.96
N MET A 141 0.34 -9.05 15.93
CA MET A 141 1.64 -9.19 16.62
C MET A 141 2.73 -9.71 15.67
N ILE A 142 2.44 -10.68 14.80
CA ILE A 142 3.39 -11.20 13.80
C ILE A 142 3.72 -10.11 12.76
N ILE A 143 2.74 -9.31 12.34
CA ILE A 143 2.96 -8.12 11.49
C ILE A 143 3.84 -7.10 12.21
N TYR A 144 3.55 -6.82 13.49
CA TYR A 144 4.36 -5.96 14.34
C TYR A 144 5.81 -6.44 14.47
N GLN A 145 6.04 -7.75 14.53
CA GLN A 145 7.38 -8.32 14.56
C GLN A 145 8.08 -8.31 13.19
N GLY A 146 7.39 -7.93 12.11
CA GLY A 146 7.94 -7.93 10.74
C GLY A 146 8.03 -9.33 10.12
N GLN A 147 7.36 -10.33 10.70
CA GLN A 147 7.38 -11.72 10.22
C GLN A 147 6.31 -11.93 9.13
N TYR A 148 6.41 -11.19 8.03
CA TYR A 148 5.34 -11.06 7.02
C TYR A 148 4.93 -12.38 6.35
N ARG A 149 5.87 -13.31 6.12
CA ARG A 149 5.54 -14.65 5.58
C ARG A 149 4.61 -15.42 6.52
N LYS A 150 4.90 -15.41 7.83
CA LYS A 150 4.04 -16.05 8.84
C LYS A 150 2.69 -15.33 8.98
N ALA A 151 2.69 -14.00 8.87
CA ALA A 151 1.46 -13.22 8.88
C ALA A 151 0.56 -13.60 7.70
N LEU A 152 1.12 -13.74 6.48
CA LEU A 152 0.38 -14.20 5.31
C LEU A 152 -0.21 -15.60 5.51
N SER A 153 0.55 -16.56 6.05
CA SER A 153 0.02 -17.89 6.36
C SER A 153 -1.15 -17.82 7.34
N SER A 154 -1.02 -17.01 8.41
CA SER A 154 -2.07 -16.80 9.41
C SER A 154 -3.32 -16.16 8.81
N LEU A 155 -3.17 -15.13 7.97
CA LEU A 155 -4.27 -14.43 7.30
C LEU A 155 -5.01 -15.33 6.31
N HIS A 156 -4.31 -16.17 5.54
CA HIS A 156 -4.94 -17.14 4.64
C HIS A 156 -5.72 -18.21 5.42
N GLN A 157 -5.19 -18.71 6.54
CA GLN A 157 -5.91 -19.65 7.40
C GLN A 157 -7.19 -19.04 7.99
N MET A 158 -7.15 -17.77 8.40
CA MET A 158 -8.36 -17.06 8.87
C MET A 158 -9.38 -16.90 7.75
N ALA A 159 -8.95 -16.53 6.54
CA ALA A 159 -9.83 -16.38 5.39
C ALA A 159 -10.50 -17.70 4.97
N ALA A 160 -9.80 -18.83 5.06
CA ALA A 160 -10.36 -20.15 4.77
C ALA A 160 -11.47 -20.56 5.75
N VAL A 161 -11.37 -20.13 7.01
CA VAL A 161 -12.37 -20.41 8.05
C VAL A 161 -13.58 -19.45 7.96
N GLN A 162 -13.37 -18.25 7.44
CA GLN A 162 -14.41 -17.22 7.30
C GLN A 162 -15.17 -17.27 5.96
N GLN A 163 -14.88 -18.22 5.07
CA GLN A 163 -15.59 -18.32 3.80
C GLN A 163 -17.11 -18.44 4.03
N PRO A 164 -17.92 -17.51 3.50
CA PRO A 164 -19.36 -17.58 3.66
C PRO A 164 -19.88 -18.85 2.98
N GLN A 165 -20.66 -19.63 3.73
CA GLN A 165 -21.48 -20.69 3.17
C GLN A 165 -22.37 -20.07 2.07
N LEU A 166 -22.43 -20.70 0.90
CA LEU A 166 -23.28 -20.26 -0.22
C LEU A 166 -24.71 -19.97 0.28
N GLY A 167 -25.11 -18.69 0.30
CA GLY A 167 -26.47 -18.26 0.64
C GLY A 167 -26.62 -17.34 1.87
N GLN A 168 -25.57 -17.11 2.67
CA GLN A 168 -25.63 -16.17 3.81
C GLN A 168 -24.90 -14.85 3.51
N GLN A 169 -25.56 -13.95 2.79
CA GLN A 169 -25.16 -12.54 2.80
C GLN A 169 -25.58 -11.95 4.15
N SER A 170 -24.61 -11.60 4.99
CA SER A 170 -24.90 -10.89 6.24
C SER A 170 -25.53 -9.52 5.91
N PRO A 171 -26.72 -9.20 6.44
CA PRO A 171 -27.46 -7.98 6.10
C PRO A 171 -26.77 -6.68 6.56
N SER A 172 -25.66 -6.76 7.31
CA SER A 172 -24.96 -5.63 7.94
C SER A 172 -23.70 -5.16 7.21
N GLY A 173 -23.28 -5.80 6.10
CA GLY A 173 -22.01 -5.46 5.41
C GLY A 173 -20.74 -5.76 6.24
N GLN A 174 -20.87 -6.28 7.46
CA GLN A 174 -19.76 -6.56 8.38
C GLN A 174 -18.80 -7.63 7.83
N ALA A 175 -19.33 -8.70 7.23
CA ALA A 175 -18.51 -9.74 6.59
C ALA A 175 -17.63 -9.19 5.45
N SER A 176 -18.07 -8.13 4.77
CA SER A 176 -17.28 -7.44 3.74
C SER A 176 -16.13 -6.64 4.36
N GLN A 177 -16.32 -6.01 5.52
CA GLN A 177 -15.26 -5.25 6.21
C GLN A 177 -14.17 -6.16 6.79
N GLU A 178 -14.52 -7.32 7.33
CA GLU A 178 -13.52 -8.30 7.82
C GLU A 178 -12.67 -8.85 6.68
N HIS A 179 -13.32 -9.14 5.54
CA HIS A 179 -12.62 -9.55 4.34
C HIS A 179 -11.68 -8.46 3.82
N HIS A 180 -12.13 -7.20 3.76
CA HIS A 180 -11.28 -6.07 3.38
C HIS A 180 -10.09 -5.90 4.34
N ARG A 181 -10.29 -6.01 5.66
CA ARG A 181 -9.20 -5.98 6.65
C ARG A 181 -8.12 -7.00 6.33
N ALA A 182 -8.51 -8.26 6.11
CA ALA A 182 -7.56 -9.33 5.80
C ALA A 182 -6.81 -9.07 4.48
N LEU A 183 -7.51 -8.66 3.40
CA LEU A 183 -6.88 -8.35 2.12
C LEU A 183 -5.89 -7.19 2.21
N ILE A 184 -6.22 -6.13 2.96
CA ILE A 184 -5.36 -4.96 3.14
C ILE A 184 -4.10 -5.33 3.93
N GLN A 185 -4.22 -6.17 4.96
CA GLN A 185 -3.07 -6.70 5.69
C GLN A 185 -2.21 -7.61 4.81
N GLN A 186 -2.83 -8.46 3.98
CA GLN A 186 -2.10 -9.26 3.00
C GLN A 186 -1.33 -8.38 2.00
N ALA A 187 -1.97 -7.33 1.47
CA ALA A 187 -1.32 -6.38 0.57
C ALA A 187 -0.11 -5.71 1.23
N SER A 188 -0.26 -5.26 2.49
CA SER A 188 0.83 -4.66 3.26
C SER A 188 1.99 -5.64 3.48
N CYS A 189 1.69 -6.90 3.79
CA CYS A 189 2.71 -7.95 3.93
C CYS A 189 3.43 -8.23 2.61
N HIS A 190 2.70 -8.36 1.50
CA HIS A 190 3.30 -8.55 0.17
C HIS A 190 4.19 -7.36 -0.22
N TYR A 191 3.75 -6.12 0.05
CA TYR A 191 4.56 -4.93 -0.18
C TYR A 191 5.87 -4.98 0.62
N ALA A 192 5.80 -5.30 1.91
CA ALA A 192 6.98 -5.40 2.77
C ALA A 192 7.94 -6.52 2.36
N LEU A 193 7.44 -7.57 1.69
CA LEU A 193 8.24 -8.65 1.10
C LEU A 193 8.80 -8.32 -0.30
N GLY A 194 8.46 -7.18 -0.88
CA GLY A 194 8.83 -6.81 -2.25
C GLY A 194 7.99 -7.49 -3.34
N GLU A 195 6.90 -8.16 -2.97
CA GLU A 195 5.98 -8.88 -3.86
C GLU A 195 4.92 -7.91 -4.42
N TYR A 196 5.36 -6.83 -5.08
CA TYR A 196 4.51 -5.69 -5.46
C TYR A 196 3.31 -6.05 -6.32
N ARG A 197 3.46 -7.02 -7.22
CA ARG A 197 2.34 -7.52 -8.05
C ARG A 197 1.23 -8.09 -7.17
N MET A 198 1.59 -8.98 -6.24
CA MET A 198 0.62 -9.57 -5.32
C MET A 198 0.00 -8.52 -4.41
N ALA A 199 0.79 -7.53 -3.96
CA ALA A 199 0.25 -6.40 -3.20
C ALA A 199 -0.83 -5.65 -4.00
N CYS A 200 -0.54 -5.28 -5.25
CA CYS A 200 -1.51 -4.62 -6.12
C CYS A 200 -2.75 -5.49 -6.38
N ASP A 201 -2.60 -6.79 -6.65
CA ASP A 201 -3.73 -7.70 -6.87
C ASP A 201 -4.71 -7.69 -5.69
N LYS A 202 -4.20 -7.76 -4.46
CA LYS A 202 -5.03 -7.70 -3.23
C LYS A 202 -5.70 -6.34 -3.05
N LEU A 203 -5.01 -5.24 -3.38
CA LEU A 203 -5.59 -3.90 -3.30
C LEU A 203 -6.70 -3.70 -4.32
N LEU A 204 -6.52 -4.20 -5.54
CA LEU A 204 -7.50 -4.11 -6.60
C LEU A 204 -8.77 -4.90 -6.25
N ASP A 205 -8.64 -6.06 -5.61
CA ASP A 205 -9.79 -6.81 -5.09
C ASP A 205 -10.58 -6.01 -4.04
N VAL A 206 -9.89 -5.28 -3.15
CA VAL A 206 -10.54 -4.39 -2.18
C VAL A 206 -11.23 -3.23 -2.90
N VAL A 207 -10.54 -2.54 -3.80
CA VAL A 207 -11.06 -1.36 -4.51
C VAL A 207 -12.30 -1.70 -5.34
N CYS A 208 -12.37 -2.87 -5.97
CA CYS A 208 -13.56 -3.36 -6.67
C CYS A 208 -14.81 -3.42 -5.77
N GLY A 209 -14.64 -3.69 -4.47
CA GLY A 209 -15.72 -3.73 -3.48
C GLY A 209 -16.07 -2.38 -2.85
N LEU A 210 -15.32 -1.31 -3.13
CA LEU A 210 -15.55 0.00 -2.56
C LEU A 210 -16.48 0.86 -3.42
N VAL A 211 -17.33 1.63 -2.76
CA VAL A 211 -18.06 2.75 -3.36
C VAL A 211 -17.33 4.05 -2.99
N PRO A 212 -16.85 4.84 -3.96
CA PRO A 212 -16.20 6.10 -3.66
C PRO A 212 -17.14 7.10 -2.97
N PRO A 213 -16.63 7.97 -2.09
CA PRO A 213 -17.44 9.00 -1.47
C PRO A 213 -17.94 10.02 -2.51
N LYS A 214 -19.24 10.35 -2.45
CA LYS A 214 -19.89 11.27 -3.41
C LYS A 214 -19.43 12.72 -3.29
N TYR A 215 -18.98 13.14 -2.10
CA TYR A 215 -18.52 14.50 -1.84
C TYR A 215 -17.00 14.55 -1.84
N GLU A 216 -16.46 15.55 -2.53
CA GLU A 216 -15.04 15.87 -2.47
C GLU A 216 -14.63 16.16 -1.04
N LEU A 217 -13.43 15.70 -0.69
CA LEU A 217 -12.77 16.13 0.53
C LEU A 217 -12.52 17.64 0.38
N THR A 218 -13.33 18.48 1.01
CA THR A 218 -12.90 19.82 1.37
C THR A 218 -11.64 19.59 2.22
N LYS A 219 -10.48 19.99 1.69
CA LYS A 219 -9.18 19.80 2.36
C LYS A 219 -9.17 20.54 3.70
N SER A 220 -9.65 19.88 4.74
CA SER A 220 -9.27 20.15 6.13
C SER A 220 -8.09 19.26 6.47
N LEU A 221 -7.00 19.40 5.72
CA LEU A 221 -5.71 18.74 5.96
C LEU A 221 -4.71 19.67 6.66
N ASP A 222 -5.16 20.86 7.08
CA ASP A 222 -4.31 21.88 7.70
C ASP A 222 -3.89 21.57 9.15
N ASP A 223 -4.29 20.43 9.72
CA ASP A 223 -4.06 20.16 11.16
C ASP A 223 -3.30 18.87 11.50
N GLN A 224 -2.61 18.23 10.55
CA GLN A 224 -1.77 17.05 10.86
C GLN A 224 -0.32 17.12 10.38
N SER A 225 0.23 18.33 10.14
CA SER A 225 1.64 18.49 9.74
C SER A 225 2.52 19.29 10.73
N ARG A 226 2.07 19.51 11.97
CA ARG A 226 2.87 20.24 12.99
C ARG A 226 3.39 19.40 14.14
N HIS A 227 3.68 18.12 13.95
CA HIS A 227 4.60 17.41 14.86
C HIS A 227 5.74 16.82 14.05
N LYS A 228 6.83 17.59 13.92
CA LYS A 228 8.15 17.05 13.57
C LYS A 228 8.63 16.14 14.71
N ALA A 229 8.02 14.96 14.84
CA ALA A 229 8.74 13.83 15.40
C ALA A 229 9.72 13.39 14.30
N LYS A 230 11.01 13.25 14.63
CA LYS A 230 11.97 12.62 13.74
C LYS A 230 11.54 11.18 13.51
N THR A 231 10.72 10.94 12.48
CA THR A 231 10.35 9.60 12.03
C THR A 231 11.62 8.94 11.50
N ARG A 232 11.97 7.79 12.08
CA ARG A 232 13.04 6.94 11.55
C ARG A 232 12.49 6.23 10.31
N LYS A 233 13.36 6.02 9.33
CA LYS A 233 13.04 5.41 8.04
C LYS A 233 12.20 4.12 8.19
N GLY A 234 10.98 4.14 7.64
CA GLY A 234 10.32 3.00 6.99
C GLY A 234 9.94 1.78 7.83
N THR A 235 9.81 1.88 9.16
CA THR A 235 9.45 0.72 9.99
C THR A 235 8.24 0.95 10.90
N ASP A 236 7.58 2.09 10.85
CA ASP A 236 6.41 2.33 11.70
C ASP A 236 5.15 1.73 11.07
N LEU A 237 4.19 1.40 11.94
CA LEU A 237 2.89 0.86 11.58
C LEU A 237 1.82 1.91 11.89
N ARG A 238 0.65 1.75 11.30
CA ARG A 238 -0.53 2.57 11.55
C ARG A 238 -1.74 1.69 11.83
N LEU A 239 -2.57 2.07 12.79
CA LEU A 239 -3.96 1.58 12.88
C LEU A 239 -4.86 2.50 12.07
N LEU A 240 -5.49 1.95 11.04
CA LEU A 240 -6.38 2.63 10.12
C LEU A 240 -7.82 2.12 10.30
N PRO A 241 -8.84 2.99 10.36
CA PRO A 241 -10.22 2.52 10.41
C PRO A 241 -10.62 1.90 9.07
N CYS A 242 -11.28 0.74 9.10
CA CYS A 242 -11.73 0.00 7.92
C CYS A 242 -13.00 0.62 7.33
N THR A 243 -12.89 1.84 6.82
CA THR A 243 -13.98 2.58 6.16
C THR A 243 -13.59 2.94 4.73
N SER A 244 -14.55 3.07 3.82
CA SER A 244 -14.25 3.46 2.43
C SER A 244 -13.47 4.78 2.34
N LYS A 245 -13.74 5.71 3.28
CA LYS A 245 -13.06 7.00 3.38
C LYS A 245 -11.56 6.85 3.65
N ALA A 246 -11.16 5.88 4.46
CA ALA A 246 -9.77 5.67 4.85
C ALA A 246 -9.05 4.64 3.96
N ILE A 247 -9.76 3.60 3.52
CA ILE A 247 -9.19 2.50 2.75
C ILE A 247 -8.80 2.93 1.34
N LEU A 248 -9.68 3.63 0.61
CA LEU A 248 -9.37 3.99 -0.78
C LEU A 248 -8.09 4.85 -0.87
N PRO A 249 -7.91 5.92 -0.08
CA PRO A 249 -6.64 6.62 0.07
C PRO A 249 -5.43 5.72 0.31
N PHE A 250 -5.55 4.81 1.29
CA PHE A 250 -4.46 3.90 1.63
C PHE A 250 -4.10 2.99 0.45
N CYS A 251 -5.10 2.43 -0.24
CA CYS A 251 -4.89 1.61 -1.43
C CYS A 251 -4.14 2.40 -2.52
N LEU A 252 -4.56 3.64 -2.79
CA LEU A 252 -3.91 4.50 -3.78
C LEU A 252 -2.45 4.80 -3.42
N GLN A 253 -2.18 5.11 -2.15
CA GLN A 253 -0.82 5.36 -1.64
C GLN A 253 0.05 4.10 -1.69
N LEU A 254 -0.48 2.92 -1.33
CA LEU A 254 0.28 1.68 -1.38
C LEU A 254 0.57 1.25 -2.83
N MET A 255 -0.39 1.42 -3.75
CA MET A 255 -0.16 1.22 -5.18
C MET A 255 0.90 2.19 -5.72
N LEU A 256 0.86 3.47 -5.33
CA LEU A 256 1.91 4.43 -5.68
C LEU A 256 3.27 3.94 -5.19
N ALA A 257 3.37 3.45 -3.95
CA ALA A 257 4.60 2.90 -3.41
C ALA A 257 5.12 1.69 -4.21
N CYS A 258 4.21 0.81 -4.67
CA CYS A 258 4.53 -0.32 -5.55
C CYS A 258 5.07 0.13 -6.91
N PHE A 259 4.36 1.03 -7.61
CA PHE A 259 4.74 1.47 -8.95
C PHE A 259 5.97 2.37 -8.96
N LYS A 260 6.15 3.18 -7.91
CA LYS A 260 7.27 4.12 -7.78
C LYS A 260 8.63 3.44 -7.92
N LEU A 261 8.83 2.27 -7.32
CA LEU A 261 10.11 1.55 -7.43
C LEU A 261 10.42 1.11 -8.87
N ARG A 262 9.39 0.71 -9.61
CA ARG A 262 9.51 0.27 -11.00
C ARG A 262 9.66 1.44 -11.97
N ALA A 263 8.85 2.48 -11.79
CA ALA A 263 8.83 3.68 -12.64
C ALA A 263 10.19 4.41 -12.65
N PHE A 264 10.91 4.39 -11.53
CA PHE A 264 12.19 5.08 -11.40
C PHE A 264 13.41 4.14 -11.43
N ALA A 265 13.22 2.87 -11.81
CA ALA A 265 14.34 2.00 -12.15
C ALA A 265 15.08 2.48 -13.41
N ASP A 266 16.27 1.95 -13.66
CA ASP A 266 17.09 2.32 -14.84
C ASP A 266 16.42 1.94 -16.18
N SER A 267 15.40 1.08 -16.16
CA SER A 267 14.62 0.69 -17.34
C SER A 267 13.67 1.80 -17.80
N HIS A 268 13.43 1.85 -19.11
CA HIS A 268 12.40 2.68 -19.74
C HIS A 268 11.02 1.98 -19.59
N ASP A 269 10.24 2.39 -18.58
CA ASP A 269 8.93 1.82 -18.26
C ASP A 269 7.88 2.93 -18.13
N ASP A 270 7.39 3.40 -19.28
CA ASP A 270 6.43 4.50 -19.36
C ASP A 270 5.07 4.15 -18.78
N LEU A 271 4.67 2.87 -18.84
CA LEU A 271 3.42 2.41 -18.26
C LEU A 271 3.43 2.62 -16.74
N SER A 272 4.49 2.16 -16.07
CA SER A 272 4.65 2.35 -14.62
C SER A 272 4.77 3.81 -14.25
N LEU A 273 5.49 4.61 -15.06
CA LEU A 273 5.65 6.04 -14.83
C LEU A 273 4.33 6.81 -15.02
N GLY A 274 3.53 6.44 -16.02
CA GLY A 274 2.18 6.95 -16.23
C GLY A 274 1.23 6.61 -15.09
N HIS A 275 1.28 5.37 -14.57
CA HIS A 275 0.52 4.98 -13.38
C HIS A 275 0.90 5.83 -12.15
N VAL A 276 2.20 6.10 -11.97
CA VAL A 276 2.68 7.01 -10.91
C VAL A 276 2.09 8.41 -11.08
N ILE A 277 2.11 8.98 -12.29
CA ILE A 277 1.53 10.31 -12.57
C ILE A 277 0.03 10.35 -12.24
N VAL A 278 -0.74 9.34 -12.67
CA VAL A 278 -2.18 9.26 -12.36
C VAL A 278 -2.42 9.24 -10.85
N LEU A 279 -1.68 8.41 -10.11
CA LEU A 279 -1.84 8.26 -8.66
C LEU A 279 -1.39 9.49 -7.86
N LEU A 280 -0.41 10.27 -8.37
CA LEU A 280 0.09 11.48 -7.72
C LEU A 280 -0.97 12.59 -7.59
N GLN A 281 -2.03 12.55 -8.38
CA GLN A 281 -3.13 13.49 -8.28
C GLN A 281 -3.83 13.43 -6.92
N TYR A 282 -3.88 12.25 -6.28
CA TYR A 282 -4.67 12.00 -5.06
C TYR A 282 -4.36 12.99 -3.93
N ASP A 283 -3.08 13.19 -3.63
CA ASP A 283 -2.62 14.02 -2.51
C ASP A 283 -1.91 15.29 -3.02
N TRP A 284 -2.31 15.79 -4.19
CA TRP A 284 -1.75 17.02 -4.73
C TRP A 284 -2.00 18.21 -3.79
N PRO A 285 -1.01 19.09 -3.49
CA PRO A 285 0.35 19.17 -4.04
C PRO A 285 1.43 18.42 -3.23
N HIS A 286 1.10 17.61 -2.23
CA HIS A 286 2.13 16.87 -1.45
C HIS A 286 3.01 15.97 -2.33
N GLY A 287 2.46 15.45 -3.43
CA GLY A 287 3.19 14.64 -4.42
C GLY A 287 4.02 15.43 -5.44
N GLU A 288 4.01 16.77 -5.43
CA GLU A 288 4.62 17.62 -6.46
C GLU A 288 6.12 17.32 -6.67
N THR A 289 6.89 17.18 -5.60
CA THR A 289 8.33 16.87 -5.71
C THR A 289 8.58 15.54 -6.44
N LEU A 290 7.74 14.52 -6.21
CA LEU A 290 7.86 13.23 -6.89
C LEU A 290 7.37 13.32 -8.35
N PHE A 291 6.38 14.16 -8.63
CA PHE A 291 5.92 14.45 -9.98
C PHE A 291 7.01 15.14 -10.82
N LEU A 292 7.67 16.17 -10.29
CA LEU A 292 8.77 16.86 -10.99
C LEU A 292 9.91 15.89 -11.33
N LYS A 293 10.17 14.90 -10.48
CA LYS A 293 11.14 13.83 -10.80
C LYS A 293 10.68 12.92 -11.94
N ALA A 294 9.38 12.63 -12.02
CA ALA A 294 8.83 11.90 -13.16
C ALA A 294 9.01 12.71 -14.45
N VAL A 295 8.76 14.03 -14.40
CA VAL A 295 9.00 14.96 -15.51
C VAL A 295 10.48 14.98 -15.90
N ASP A 296 11.41 15.10 -14.95
CA ASP A 296 12.85 15.06 -15.21
C ASP A 296 13.27 13.75 -15.90
N LYS A 297 12.71 12.61 -15.47
CA LYS A 297 12.96 11.31 -16.10
C LYS A 297 12.46 11.29 -17.55
N ILE A 298 11.26 11.80 -17.80
CA ILE A 298 10.68 11.94 -19.16
C ILE A 298 11.58 12.83 -20.03
N CYS A 299 12.05 13.97 -19.50
CA CYS A 299 12.97 14.85 -20.22
C CYS A 299 14.28 14.14 -20.59
N GLN A 300 14.83 13.34 -19.66
CA GLN A 300 16.05 12.56 -19.92
C GLN A 300 15.83 11.47 -20.98
N GLN A 301 14.64 10.87 -21.03
CA GLN A 301 14.27 9.87 -22.03
C GLN A 301 14.00 10.50 -23.41
N GLY A 302 13.54 11.75 -23.46
CA GLY A 302 13.20 12.46 -24.70
C GLY A 302 11.87 12.07 -25.31
N SER A 303 11.23 11.02 -24.80
CA SER A 303 9.91 10.53 -25.20
C SER A 303 9.13 9.98 -24.02
N PHE A 304 7.82 9.97 -24.13
CA PHE A 304 6.94 9.32 -23.17
C PHE A 304 5.64 8.85 -23.84
N GLN A 305 5.32 7.56 -23.67
CA GLN A 305 4.14 6.92 -24.22
C GLN A 305 3.20 6.45 -23.10
N TYR A 306 1.99 7.01 -23.05
CA TYR A 306 0.98 6.60 -22.08
C TYR A 306 -0.42 6.91 -22.60
N GLU A 307 -1.06 5.94 -23.25
CA GLU A 307 -2.37 6.10 -23.90
C GLU A 307 -3.53 6.42 -22.92
N ASN A 308 -3.31 6.13 -21.64
CA ASN A 308 -4.27 6.37 -20.56
C ASN A 308 -4.23 7.79 -19.99
N PHE A 309 -3.33 8.65 -20.48
CA PHE A 309 -3.15 10.00 -19.95
C PHE A 309 -4.46 10.82 -19.94
N PHE A 310 -5.09 10.97 -21.09
CA PHE A 310 -6.34 11.72 -21.22
C PHE A 310 -7.57 11.00 -20.62
N ASN A 311 -7.43 9.75 -20.19
CA ASN A 311 -8.50 9.05 -19.50
C ASN A 311 -8.59 9.52 -18.04
N TYR A 312 -7.44 9.74 -17.39
CA TYR A 312 -7.37 9.84 -15.92
C TYR A 312 -6.64 11.07 -15.36
N VAL A 313 -5.80 11.79 -16.13
CA VAL A 313 -5.08 12.97 -15.63
C VAL A 313 -5.93 14.22 -15.80
N THR A 314 -6.51 14.76 -14.72
CA THR A 314 -7.37 15.95 -14.73
C THR A 314 -6.80 17.14 -13.95
N ASN A 315 -5.69 16.94 -13.22
CA ASN A 315 -5.01 17.99 -12.47
C ASN A 315 -4.41 19.06 -13.41
N ILE A 316 -4.78 20.33 -13.22
CA ILE A 316 -4.40 21.44 -14.11
C ILE A 316 -2.88 21.63 -14.16
N ASP A 317 -2.21 21.67 -13.01
CA ASP A 317 -0.76 21.88 -12.93
C ASP A 317 0.00 20.79 -13.72
N MET A 318 -0.44 19.53 -13.59
CA MET A 318 0.14 18.44 -14.38
C MET A 318 -0.12 18.58 -15.89
N LEU A 319 -1.33 19.00 -16.29
CA LEU A 319 -1.68 19.20 -17.70
C LEU A 319 -0.84 20.32 -18.32
N GLU A 320 -0.63 21.42 -17.59
CA GLU A 320 0.21 22.54 -18.01
C GLU A 320 1.67 22.10 -18.24
N GLU A 321 2.23 21.31 -17.32
CA GLU A 321 3.59 20.77 -17.46
C GLU A 321 3.72 19.86 -18.69
N PHE A 322 2.76 18.96 -18.94
CA PHE A 322 2.76 18.12 -20.14
C PHE A 322 2.57 18.93 -21.44
N ALA A 323 1.81 20.03 -21.40
CA ALA A 323 1.72 20.94 -22.54
C ALA A 323 3.06 21.66 -22.79
N TYR A 324 3.75 22.09 -21.72
CA TYR A 324 5.05 22.74 -21.77
C TYR A 324 6.13 21.82 -22.37
N LEU A 325 6.20 20.55 -21.97
CA LEU A 325 7.20 19.59 -22.48
C LEU A 325 7.25 19.46 -24.02
N ARG A 326 6.13 19.71 -24.70
CA ARG A 326 6.03 19.63 -26.16
C ARG A 326 6.57 20.88 -26.87
N THR A 327 6.74 21.99 -26.15
CA THR A 327 7.22 23.26 -26.69
C THR A 327 8.73 23.21 -26.98
N PRO A 328 9.26 24.13 -27.82
CA PRO A 328 10.71 24.31 -27.97
C PRO A 328 11.43 24.56 -26.64
N GLU A 329 10.81 25.33 -25.75
CA GLU A 329 11.37 25.71 -24.45
C GLU A 329 11.37 24.53 -23.48
N GLY A 330 10.34 23.68 -23.52
CA GLY A 330 10.23 22.46 -22.70
C GLY A 330 10.96 21.23 -23.26
N GLY A 331 11.80 21.40 -24.29
CA GLY A 331 12.69 20.34 -24.79
C GLY A 331 12.15 19.51 -25.97
N ARG A 332 10.96 19.83 -26.51
CA ARG A 332 10.32 19.13 -27.64
C ARG A 332 10.19 17.63 -27.42
N ILE A 333 9.81 17.23 -26.21
CA ILE A 333 9.63 15.82 -25.85
C ILE A 333 8.59 15.16 -26.76
N GLN A 334 8.88 13.95 -27.24
CA GLN A 334 7.94 13.15 -28.02
C GLN A 334 6.89 12.52 -27.09
N LEU A 335 5.68 13.08 -27.09
CA LEU A 335 4.57 12.61 -26.26
C LEU A 335 3.56 11.80 -27.09
N GLU A 336 3.39 10.53 -26.76
CA GLU A 336 2.40 9.61 -27.35
C GLU A 336 1.30 9.33 -26.31
N LEU A 337 0.39 10.29 -26.15
CA LEU A 337 -0.65 10.27 -25.11
C LEU A 337 -2.04 9.88 -25.65
N LEU A 338 -2.21 9.89 -26.98
CA LEU A 338 -3.46 9.50 -27.62
C LEU A 338 -3.32 8.08 -28.18
N PRO A 339 -4.35 7.23 -28.02
CA PRO A 339 -4.31 5.87 -28.52
C PRO A 339 -4.07 5.85 -30.04
N ASN A 340 -3.26 4.89 -30.50
CA ASN A 340 -2.94 4.65 -31.93
C ASN A 340 -2.08 5.72 -32.64
N GLN A 341 -1.47 6.68 -31.95
CA GLN A 341 -0.56 7.65 -32.60
C GLN A 341 0.68 6.99 -33.22
N GLY A 342 1.28 6.00 -32.56
CA GLY A 342 2.47 5.29 -33.06
C GLY A 342 2.25 4.54 -34.38
N MET A 343 1.01 4.12 -34.67
CA MET A 343 0.65 3.47 -35.94
C MET A 343 0.51 4.45 -37.11
N LEU A 344 0.02 5.66 -36.86
CA LEU A 344 -0.07 6.70 -37.89
C LEU A 344 1.31 7.22 -38.30
N ILE A 345 2.26 7.29 -37.36
CA ILE A 345 3.59 7.86 -37.62
C ILE A 345 4.48 6.86 -38.40
N LYS A 346 4.37 5.55 -38.15
CA LYS A 346 5.19 4.53 -38.83
C LYS A 346 4.80 4.27 -40.30
N HIS A 347 3.56 4.55 -40.70
CA HIS A 347 3.06 4.23 -42.05
C HIS A 347 3.02 5.42 -43.02
N HIS A 348 3.29 6.65 -42.57
CA HIS A 348 3.11 7.83 -43.43
C HIS A 348 4.40 8.65 -43.60
N THR A 349 4.89 8.64 -44.84
CA THR A 349 5.88 9.60 -45.35
C THR A 349 5.49 11.02 -44.95
N VAL A 350 6.44 11.74 -44.36
CA VAL A 350 6.28 13.09 -43.81
C VAL A 350 5.73 14.05 -44.88
N THR A 351 4.43 14.30 -44.85
CA THR A 351 3.76 15.36 -45.61
C THR A 351 3.33 16.47 -44.65
N ARG A 352 3.59 17.73 -45.05
CA ARG A 352 3.40 18.96 -44.25
C ARG A 352 2.00 19.18 -43.64
N GLY A 353 0.98 18.39 -44.02
CA GLY A 353 -0.39 18.46 -43.50
C GLY A 353 -0.68 17.59 -42.27
N ILE A 354 -0.03 16.43 -42.14
CA ILE A 354 -0.33 15.45 -41.08
C ILE A 354 0.15 15.94 -39.72
N THR A 355 1.32 16.59 -39.67
CA THR A 355 1.89 17.14 -38.43
C THR A 355 1.07 18.30 -37.86
N LYS A 356 0.30 19.03 -38.68
CA LYS A 356 -0.66 20.02 -38.20
C LYS A 356 -1.85 19.36 -37.52
N GLY A 357 -2.38 18.28 -38.08
CA GLY A 357 -3.47 17.50 -37.47
C GLY A 357 -3.11 16.96 -36.09
N VAL A 358 -1.94 16.34 -35.95
CA VAL A 358 -1.47 15.78 -34.66
C VAL A 358 -1.23 16.85 -33.58
N LYS A 359 -0.89 18.09 -33.98
CA LYS A 359 -0.78 19.22 -33.03
C LYS A 359 -2.16 19.69 -32.58
N GLU A 360 -3.10 19.78 -33.51
CA GLU A 360 -4.46 20.24 -33.23
C GLU A 360 -5.25 19.21 -32.41
N ASP A 361 -5.12 17.92 -32.69
CA ASP A 361 -5.77 16.84 -31.94
C ASP A 361 -5.33 16.85 -30.48
N PHE A 362 -4.04 17.08 -30.22
CA PHE A 362 -3.53 17.21 -28.86
C PHE A 362 -4.03 18.46 -28.15
N ARG A 363 -4.08 19.61 -28.84
CA ARG A 363 -4.63 20.85 -28.27
C ARG A 363 -6.08 20.63 -27.86
N LEU A 364 -6.89 20.04 -28.74
CA LEU A 364 -8.28 19.71 -28.47
C LEU A 364 -8.43 18.68 -27.34
N ALA A 365 -7.55 17.68 -27.27
CA ALA A 365 -7.54 16.71 -26.18
C ALA A 365 -7.21 17.37 -24.82
N MET A 366 -6.23 18.27 -24.79
CA MET A 366 -5.89 19.07 -23.61
C MET A 366 -7.05 19.95 -23.17
N GLU A 367 -7.68 20.69 -24.09
CA GLU A 367 -8.84 21.54 -23.77
C GLU A 367 -10.02 20.74 -23.19
N ARG A 368 -10.31 19.57 -23.79
CA ARG A 368 -11.31 18.65 -23.25
C ARG A 368 -10.93 18.17 -21.86
N GLN A 369 -9.66 17.86 -21.63
CA GLN A 369 -9.20 17.36 -20.33
C GLN A 369 -9.25 18.44 -19.25
N VAL A 370 -8.90 19.69 -19.57
CA VAL A 370 -9.06 20.84 -18.66
C VAL A 370 -10.53 21.03 -18.27
N SER A 371 -11.48 20.81 -19.18
CA SER A 371 -12.91 20.91 -18.84
C SER A 371 -13.38 19.89 -17.80
N ARG A 372 -12.58 18.83 -17.55
CA ARG A 372 -12.83 17.78 -16.55
C ARG A 372 -12.15 18.05 -15.20
N CYS A 373 -11.50 19.20 -15.00
CA CYS A 373 -10.78 19.50 -13.75
C CYS A 373 -11.66 19.49 -12.48
N GLY A 374 -12.98 19.69 -12.63
CA GLY A 374 -13.96 19.59 -11.55
C GLY A 374 -14.58 18.20 -11.36
N GLU A 375 -14.12 17.17 -12.07
CA GLU A 375 -14.55 15.79 -11.78
C GLU A 375 -14.06 15.36 -10.40
N ASN A 376 -14.92 14.63 -9.65
CA ASN A 376 -14.54 14.04 -8.38
C ASN A 376 -13.34 13.09 -8.59
N LEU A 377 -12.17 13.51 -8.10
CA LEU A 377 -10.91 12.81 -8.31
C LEU A 377 -10.93 11.37 -7.79
N LEU A 378 -11.59 11.10 -6.66
CA LEU A 378 -11.69 9.74 -6.12
C LEU A 378 -12.48 8.82 -7.05
N ASN A 379 -13.50 9.34 -7.77
CA ASN A 379 -14.19 8.56 -8.80
C ASN A 379 -13.29 8.32 -10.02
N VAL A 380 -12.46 9.30 -10.42
CA VAL A 380 -11.50 9.13 -11.52
C VAL A 380 -10.49 8.03 -11.17
N LEU A 381 -9.89 8.10 -9.97
CA LEU A 381 -8.88 7.15 -9.51
C LEU A 381 -9.46 5.76 -9.24
N HIS A 382 -10.69 5.68 -8.73
CA HIS A 382 -11.38 4.40 -8.57
C HIS A 382 -11.64 3.71 -9.92
N ARG A 383 -12.12 4.47 -10.93
CA ARG A 383 -12.27 3.96 -12.30
C ARG A 383 -10.93 3.52 -12.90
N PHE A 384 -9.86 4.28 -12.68
CA PHE A 384 -8.50 3.90 -13.09
C PHE A 384 -8.14 2.52 -12.52
N CYS A 385 -8.29 2.31 -11.21
CA CYS A 385 -8.00 1.02 -10.59
C CYS A 385 -8.84 -0.13 -11.17
N ILE A 386 -10.13 0.09 -11.44
CA ILE A 386 -10.99 -0.97 -11.99
C ILE A 386 -10.62 -1.31 -13.43
N ASN A 387 -10.43 -0.30 -14.27
CA ASN A 387 -10.20 -0.49 -15.71
C ASN A 387 -8.80 -1.03 -16.00
N GLU A 388 -7.79 -0.57 -15.25
CA GLU A 388 -6.38 -0.96 -15.44
C GLU A 388 -5.98 -2.16 -14.59
N LYS A 389 -6.94 -2.92 -14.04
CA LYS A 389 -6.65 -4.11 -13.20
C LYS A 389 -5.79 -5.16 -13.91
N SER A 390 -5.85 -5.21 -15.24
CA SER A 390 -5.15 -6.22 -16.06
C SER A 390 -3.81 -5.73 -16.62
N SER A 391 -3.50 -4.44 -16.44
CA SER A 391 -2.42 -3.70 -17.12
C SER A 391 -1.08 -3.76 -16.39
#